data_AF-A0A972ATL4-F1
#
_entry.id   AF-A0A972ATL4-F1
#
_cell.length_a   1.000
_cell.length_b   1.000
_cell.length_c   1.000
_cell.angle_alpha   90.00
_cell.angle_beta   90.00
_cell.angle_gamma   90.00
#
_symmetry.space_group_name_H-M   'P 1'
#
loop_
_entity.id
_entity.type
_entity.pdbx_description
1 polymer ?
#
loop_
_entity_poly.entity_id
_entity_poly.type
_entity_poly.pdbx_seq_one_letter_code
_entity_poly.pdbx_strand_id
1 'polypeptide(L)' 'EGAQEGMESTKDLVSKRGRSSRLGERSRGHIDPGAASSYFIIEAFFGSLMDD' A
#
# COMPACT_ATOMS: atom_id res chain seq x y z
N GLU A 1 -8.20 4.18 9.49
CA GLU A 1 -8.79 3.90 8.17
C GLU A 1 -7.96 4.44 7.01
N GLY A 2 -7.57 5.72 6.98
CA GLY A 2 -6.85 6.30 5.82
C GLY A 2 -5.58 5.58 5.32
N ALA A 3 -4.83 4.89 6.19
CA ALA A 3 -3.70 4.07 5.76
C ALA A 3 -4.14 2.81 4.97
N GLN A 4 -5.25 2.18 5.38
CA GLN A 4 -5.83 1.04 4.69
C GLN A 4 -6.39 1.47 3.33
N GLU A 5 -7.18 2.55 3.30
CA GLU A 5 -7.72 3.11 2.06
C GLU A 5 -6.61 3.52 1.09
N GLY A 6 -5.54 4.12 1.61
CA GLY A 6 -4.36 4.47 0.83
C GLY A 6 -3.71 3.25 0.18
N MET A 7 -3.49 2.17 0.94
CA MET A 7 -3.01 0.89 0.42
C MET A 7 -3.94 0.33 -0.66
N GLU A 8 -5.24 0.22 -0.38
CA GLU A 8 -6.23 -0.36 -1.30
C GLU A 8 -6.33 0.43 -2.61
N SER A 9 -6.26 1.77 -2.55
CA SER A 9 -6.30 2.64 -3.72
C SER A 9 -5.18 2.37 -4.73
N THR A 10 -4.05 1.79 -4.29
CA THR A 10 -2.93 1.46 -5.18
C THR A 10 -3.28 0.37 -6.19
N LYS A 11 -4.29 -0.45 -5.90
CA LYS A 11 -4.73 -1.55 -6.76
C LYS A 11 -5.15 -1.05 -8.14
N ASP A 12 -5.75 0.13 -8.23
CA ASP A 12 -6.25 0.67 -9.51
C ASP A 12 -5.20 1.47 -10.29
N LEU A 13 -4.00 1.66 -9.72
CA LEU A 13 -2.92 2.41 -10.33
C LEU A 13 -2.14 1.54 -11.33
N VAL A 14 -1.75 2.17 -12.44
CA VAL A 14 -0.68 1.65 -13.30
C VAL A 14 0.64 2.14 -12.73
N SER A 15 1.52 1.21 -12.37
CA SER A 15 2.81 1.54 -11.78
C SER A 15 3.69 2.33 -12.74
N LYS A 16 4.19 3.48 -12.27
CA LYS A 16 5.12 4.36 -13.02
C LYS A 16 6.53 4.36 -12.44
N ARG A 17 6.75 3.67 -11.32
CA ARG A 17 8.02 3.68 -10.56
C ARG A 17 8.37 2.26 -10.09
N GLY A 18 9.63 2.05 -9.72
CA GLY A 18 10.10 0.78 -9.18
C GLY A 18 10.09 -0.38 -10.18
N ARG A 19 10.15 -1.62 -9.67
CA ARG A 19 10.24 -2.84 -10.50
C ARG A 19 8.94 -3.14 -11.26
N SER A 20 7.78 -2.84 -10.67
CA SER A 20 6.47 -3.09 -11.26
C SER A 20 6.17 -2.19 -12.47
N SER A 21 6.87 -1.06 -12.63
CA SER A 21 6.74 -0.18 -13.81
C SER A 21 7.00 -0.89 -15.14
N ARG A 22 7.81 -1.96 -15.13
CA ARG A 22 8.13 -2.78 -16.31
C ARG A 22 6.95 -3.62 -16.80
N LEU A 23 5.91 -3.77 -15.99
CA LEU A 23 4.71 -4.55 -16.30
C LEU A 23 3.65 -3.73 -17.04
N GLY A 24 3.77 -2.39 -17.05
CA GLY A 24 2.79 -1.50 -17.65
C GLY A 24 1.38 -1.77 -17.12
N GLU A 25 0.41 -1.89 -18.02
CA GLU A 25 -1.00 -2.16 -17.68
C GLU A 25 -1.22 -3.43 -16.85
N ARG A 26 -0.31 -4.42 -16.91
CA ARG A 26 -0.40 -5.64 -16.10
C ARG A 26 -0.12 -5.40 -14.61
N SER A 27 0.33 -4.21 -14.22
CA SER A 27 0.46 -3.84 -12.81
C SER A 27 -0.86 -3.46 -12.16
N ARG A 28 -1.86 -3.01 -12.95
CA ARG A 28 -3.20 -2.69 -12.43
C ARG A 28 -3.86 -3.97 -11.91
N GLY A 29 -4.62 -3.83 -10.82
CA GLY A 29 -5.28 -4.92 -10.11
C GLY A 29 -4.46 -5.48 -8.94
N HIS A 30 -3.23 -4.99 -8.72
CA HIS A 30 -2.35 -5.43 -7.64
C HIS A 30 -2.04 -4.30 -6.67
N ILE A 31 -2.18 -4.58 -5.37
CA ILE A 31 -1.74 -3.66 -4.31
C ILE A 31 -0.22 -3.48 -4.37
N ASP A 32 0.25 -2.24 -4.26
CA ASP A 32 1.67 -1.97 -4.15
C ASP A 32 2.23 -2.51 -2.82
N PRO A 33 3.28 -3.36 -2.84
CA PRO A 33 3.82 -3.96 -1.62
C PRO A 33 4.44 -2.93 -0.67
N GLY A 34 4.91 -1.79 -1.18
CA GLY A 34 5.40 -0.69 -0.36
C GLY A 34 4.25 -0.03 0.40
N ALA A 35 3.14 0.25 -0.29
CA ALA A 35 1.93 0.79 0.35
C ALA A 35 1.36 -0.17 1.41
N ALA A 36 1.35 -1.48 1.14
CA ALA A 36 0.94 -2.48 2.13
C ALA A 36 1.85 -2.51 3.36
N SER A 37 3.16 -2.41 3.15
CA SER A 37 4.13 -2.33 4.26
C SER A 37 3.90 -1.07 5.11
N SER A 38 3.64 0.08 4.48
CA SER A 38 3.32 1.32 5.19
C SER A 38 2.03 1.22 5.99
N TYR A 39 1.00 0.56 5.44
CA TYR A 39 -0.23 0.28 6.19
C TYR A 39 0.06 -0.50 7.48
N PHE A 40 0.78 -1.62 7.39
CA PHE A 40 1.12 -2.43 8.58
C PHE A 40 1.94 -1.66 9.62
N ILE A 41 2.88 -0.82 9.19
CA ILE A 41 3.67 0.02 10.11
C ILE A 41 2.76 0.99 10.87
N ILE A 42 1.85 1.67 10.17
CA ILE A 42 0.93 2.63 10.78
C ILE A 42 -0.06 1.93 11.69
N GLU A 43 -0.62 0.79 11.27
CA GLU A 43 -1.53 -0.04 12.06
C GLU A 43 -0.87 -0.50 13.36
N ALA A 44 0.34 -1.06 13.28
CA ALA A 44 1.08 -1.51 14.46
C ALA A 44 1.45 -0.35 15.38
N PHE A 45 1.88 0.79 14.83
CA PHE A 45 2.19 1.98 15.61
C PHE A 45 0.95 2.49 16.36
N PHE A 46 -0.19 2.56 15.68
CA PHE A 46 -1.45 2.98 16.29
C PHE A 46 -1.89 2.01 17.40
N GLY A 47 -1.80 0.70 17.15
CA GLY A 47 -2.06 -0.31 18.19
C GLY A 47 -1.17 -0.12 19.42
N SER A 48 0.13 0.12 19.21
CA SER A 48 1.06 0.34 20.33
C SER A 48 0.77 1.58 21.16
N LEU A 49 0.09 2.59 20.60
CA LEU A 49 -0.34 3.78 21.33
C LEU A 49 -1.67 3.58 22.09
N MET A 50 -2.44 2.55 21.73
CA MET A 50 -3.71 2.21 22.38
C MET A 50 -3.56 1.16 23.48
N ASP A 51 -2.43 0.45 23.51
CA ASP A 51 -2.09 -0.56 24.52
C ASP A 51 -1.50 0.05 25.83
N ASP A 52 -1.45 1.39 25.95
CA ASP A 52 -1.15 2.16 27.18
C ASP A 52 -2.44 2.57 27.92
#